data_AF-A0A957R2C9-F1
#
_entry.id   AF-A0A957R2C9-F1
#
_cell.length_a   1.000
_cell.length_b   1.000
_cell.length_c   1.000
_cell.angle_alpha   90.00
_cell.angle_beta   90.00
_cell.angle_gamma   90.00
#
_symmetry.space_group_name_H-M   'P 1'
#
loop_
_entity.id
_entity.type
_entity.pdbx_description
1 polymer ?
#
loop_
_entity_poly.entity_id
_entity_poly.type
_entity_poly.pdbx_seq_one_letter_code
_entity_poly.pdbx_strand_id
1 'polypeptide(L)' 'MSTVLRLHAEEQFAHELAALAATDERPRPDNWRLSPWAVSQYILGGELADGTVITPKYIGQRRLV' A
#
# COMPACT_ATOMS: atom_id res chain seq x y z
N MET A 1 26.65 -15.20 -4.21
CA MET A 1 25.59 -14.20 -4.48
C MET A 1 24.27 -14.87 -4.16
N SER A 2 23.59 -14.47 -3.09
CA SER A 2 22.31 -15.09 -2.71
C SER A 2 21.22 -14.58 -3.64
N THR A 3 20.56 -15.47 -4.38
CA THR A 3 19.44 -15.11 -5.25
C THR A 3 18.22 -14.84 -4.38
N VAL A 4 17.68 -13.62 -4.44
CA VAL A 4 16.47 -13.27 -3.70
C VAL A 4 15.27 -13.98 -4.33
N LEU A 5 14.64 -14.87 -3.57
CA LEU A 5 13.49 -15.67 -4.03
C LEU A 5 12.16 -14.93 -3.94
N ARG A 6 12.08 -13.92 -3.06
CA ARG A 6 10.93 -13.02 -2.90
C ARG A 6 11.46 -11.65 -2.48
N LEU A 7 11.12 -10.62 -3.25
CA LEU A 7 11.50 -9.25 -2.95
C LEU A 7 10.79 -8.77 -1.67
N HIS A 8 11.35 -7.73 -1.06
CA HIS A 8 10.67 -7.01 0.01
C HIS A 8 9.35 -6.43 -0.51
N ALA A 9 8.34 -6.32 0.36
CA ALA A 9 7.02 -5.86 -0.06
C ALA A 9 7.07 -4.42 -0.61
N GLU A 10 7.92 -3.58 -0.04
CA GLU A 10 8.17 -2.20 -0.45
C GLU A 10 8.75 -2.11 -1.87
N GLU A 11 9.52 -3.10 -2.29
CA GLU A 11 10.10 -3.19 -3.64
C GLU A 11 9.11 -3.86 -4.61
N GLN A 12 8.52 -4.97 -4.19
CA GLN A 12 7.56 -5.73 -5.00
C GLN A 12 6.32 -4.89 -5.36
N PHE A 13 5.84 -4.08 -4.43
CA PHE A 13 4.65 -3.24 -4.57
C PHE A 13 5.00 -1.74 -4.65
N ALA A 14 6.22 -1.40 -5.07
CA ALA A 14 6.67 -0.01 -5.18
C ALA A 14 5.73 0.86 -6.03
N HIS A 15 5.18 0.30 -7.11
CA HIS A 15 4.23 1.01 -7.98
C HIS A 15 2.92 1.36 -7.26
N GLU A 16 2.36 0.42 -6.49
CA GLU A 16 1.12 0.63 -5.72
C GLU A 16 1.34 1.67 -4.62
N LEU A 17 2.49 1.59 -3.93
CA LEU A 17 2.86 2.56 -2.89
C LEU A 17 3.06 3.97 -3.47
N ALA A 18 3.63 4.08 -4.67
CA ALA A 18 3.77 5.37 -5.37
C ALA A 18 2.41 5.96 -5.77
N ALA A 19 1.51 5.13 -6.30
CA ALA A 19 0.16 5.56 -6.68
C ALA A 19 -0.67 6.02 -5.46
N LEU A 20 -0.58 5.28 -4.35
CA LEU A 20 -1.17 5.69 -3.08
C LEU A 20 -0.57 7.01 -2.58
N ALA A 21 0.75 7.17 -2.61
CA ALA A 21 1.40 8.41 -2.17
C ALA A 21 1.00 9.63 -3.03
N ALA A 22 0.75 9.43 -4.32
CA ALA A 22 0.33 10.48 -5.25
C ALA A 22 -1.11 10.96 -5.00
N THR A 23 -1.98 10.09 -4.49
CA THR A 23 -3.41 10.37 -4.24
C THR A 23 -3.74 10.59 -2.76
N ASP A 24 -2.76 10.40 -1.86
CA ASP A 24 -2.93 10.53 -0.42
C ASP A 24 -2.80 11.99 0.05
N GLU A 25 -3.95 12.66 0.14
CA GLU A 25 -4.08 14.04 0.63
C GLU A 25 -4.34 14.14 2.14
N ARG A 26 -4.35 13.01 2.86
CA ARG A 26 -4.73 12.98 4.28
C ARG A 26 -3.53 13.25 5.20
N PRO A 27 -3.76 13.70 6.45
CA PRO A 27 -2.68 13.92 7.41
C PRO A 27 -1.82 12.67 7.62
N ARG A 28 -0.50 12.88 7.62
CA ARG A 28 0.50 11.85 7.84
C ARG A 28 1.14 12.05 9.22
N PRO A 29 1.21 11.01 10.07
CA PRO A 29 1.98 11.07 11.31
C PRO A 29 3.46 11.37 11.06
N ASP A 30 4.17 11.83 12.09
CA ASP A 30 5.60 12.08 12.00
C ASP A 30 6.36 10.84 11.55
N ASN A 31 7.30 11.02 10.62
CA ASN A 31 8.12 9.97 10.00
C ASN A 31 7.34 8.97 9.12
N TRP A 32 6.09 9.25 8.74
CA TRP A 32 5.32 8.41 7.83
C TRP A 32 5.29 8.98 6.42
N ARG A 33 5.40 8.08 5.43
CA ARG A 33 5.30 8.44 4.00
C ARG A 33 3.86 8.45 3.48
N LEU A 34 2.96 7.74 4.17
CA LEU A 34 1.55 7.55 3.83
C LEU A 34 0.68 7.80 5.06
N SER A 35 -0.56 8.25 4.85
CA SER A 35 -1.54 8.34 5.91
C SER A 35 -2.03 6.95 6.36
N PRO A 36 -2.57 6.81 7.58
CA PRO A 36 -3.15 5.53 8.03
C PRO A 36 -4.23 4.97 7.09
N TRP A 37 -4.97 5.83 6.40
CA TRP A 37 -5.98 5.43 5.42
C TRP A 37 -5.35 4.85 4.15
N ALA A 38 -4.30 5.48 3.63
CA ALA A 38 -3.56 4.96 2.49
C ALA A 38 -2.88 3.62 2.84
N VAL A 39 -2.36 3.48 4.08
CA VAL A 39 -1.82 2.20 4.58
C VAL A 39 -2.91 1.13 4.68
N SER A 40 -4.10 1.46 5.19
CA SER A 40 -5.23 0.53 5.23
C SER A 40 -5.63 0.07 3.82
N GLN A 41 -5.68 0.98 2.84
CA GLN A 41 -5.97 0.65 1.45
C GLN A 41 -4.87 -0.20 0.81
N TYR A 42 -3.59 0.06 1.12
CA TYR A 42 -2.47 -0.79 0.70
C TYR A 42 -2.64 -2.25 1.17
N ILE A 43 -3.08 -2.45 2.42
CA ILE A 43 -3.25 -3.78 3.03
C ILE A 43 -4.49 -4.49 2.49
N LEU A 44 -5.62 -3.77 2.44
CA LEU A 44 -6.93 -4.34 2.12
C LEU A 44 -7.25 -4.37 0.62
N GLY A 45 -6.44 -3.69 -0.19
CA GLY A 45 -6.66 -3.54 -1.62
C GLY A 45 -7.80 -2.58 -1.97
N GLY A 46 -8.07 -2.48 -3.27
CA GLY A 46 -9.12 -1.63 -3.84
C GLY A 46 -8.68 -0.98 -5.13
N GLU A 47 -9.44 0.00 -5.60
CA GLU A 47 -9.12 0.78 -6.79
C GLU A 47 -9.02 2.27 -6.40
N LEU A 48 -8.00 2.95 -6.89
CA LEU A 48 -7.83 4.39 -6.72
C LEU A 48 -8.69 5.16 -7.72
N ALA A 49 -8.87 6.46 -7.49
CA ALA A 49 -9.70 7.30 -8.36
C ALA A 49 -9.18 7.40 -9.81
N ASP A 50 -7.89 7.16 -10.03
CA ASP A 50 -7.26 7.12 -11.35
C ASP A 50 -7.32 5.74 -12.04
N GLY A 51 -7.99 4.77 -11.41
CA GLY A 51 -8.13 3.39 -11.92
C GLY A 51 -6.98 2.45 -11.51
N THR A 52 -5.99 2.92 -10.74
CA THR A 52 -4.92 2.04 -10.25
C THR A 52 -5.47 1.01 -9.28
N VAL A 53 -5.25 -0.27 -9.57
CA VAL A 53 -5.65 -1.38 -8.70
C VAL A 53 -4.58 -1.67 -7.66
N ILE A 54 -4.97 -1.69 -6.40
CA ILE A 54 -4.14 -2.06 -5.26
C ILE A 54 -4.45 -3.52 -4.91
N THR A 55 -3.46 -4.39 -5.03
CA THR A 55 -3.61 -5.81 -4.74
C THR A 55 -3.80 -6.01 -3.23
N PRO A 56 -4.80 -6.76 -2.75
CA PRO A 56 -4.95 -7.01 -1.32
C PRO A 56 -3.82 -7.89 -0.77
N LYS A 57 -3.19 -7.47 0.33
CA LYS A 57 -2.16 -8.23 1.07
C LYS A 57 -2.78 -9.01 2.23
N TYR A 58 -3.93 -8.55 2.71
CA TYR A 58 -4.75 -9.24 3.69
C TYR A 58 -6.10 -9.65 3.08
N ILE A 59 -6.41 -10.95 3.15
CA ILE A 59 -7.70 -11.51 2.74
C ILE A 59 -8.44 -11.94 4.01
N GLY A 60 -9.46 -11.18 4.40
CA GLY A 60 -10.19 -11.44 5.63
C GLY A 60 -11.10 -10.29 6.05
N GLN A 61 -11.42 -10.24 7.35
CA GLN A 61 -12.35 -9.25 7.88
C GLN A 61 -11.68 -7.88 8.03
N ARG A 62 -12.19 -6.87 7.32
CA ARG A 62 -11.66 -5.48 7.32
C ARG A 62 -11.46 -4.88 8.71
N ARG A 63 -12.30 -5.21 9.69
CA ARG A 63 -12.20 -4.66 11.06
C ARG A 63 -10.96 -5.09 11.85
N LEU A 64 -10.21 -6.07 11.35
CA LEU A 64 -9.00 -6.58 11.99
C LEU A 64 -7.73 -5.83 11.56
N VAL A 65 -7.88 -4.84 10.67
CA VAL A 65 -6.81 -4.02 10.08
C VAL A 65 -7.13 -2.54 10.28
#